data_AF-A0A960Z0G8-F1
#
_entry.id   AF-A0A960Z0G8-F1
#
_cell.length_a   1.000
_cell.length_b   1.000
_cell.length_c   1.000
_cell.angle_alpha   90.00
_cell.angle_beta   90.00
_cell.angle_gamma   90.00
#
_symmetry.space_group_name_H-M   'P 1'
#
loop_
_entity.id
_entity.type
_entity.pdbx_description
1 polymer ?
#
loop_
_entity_poly.entity_id
_entity_poly.type
_entity_poly.pdbx_seq_one_letter_code
_entity_poly.pdbx_strand_id
1 'polypeptide(L)' 'MISILEDEEGDVFTYTVKPGDSLGKIAVENKTNTRTIKKLNGLEGDTIYVGQKLKLPASR' A
#
# COMPACT_ATOMS: atom_id res chain seq x y z
N MET A 1 4.95 0.96 32.09
CA MET A 1 3.93 1.14 31.02
C MET A 1 4.56 2.03 29.97
N ILE A 2 5.25 1.43 28.99
CA ILE A 2 5.80 2.16 27.83
C ILE A 2 5.18 1.46 26.63
N SER A 3 4.14 2.07 26.07
CA SER A 3 3.56 1.65 24.80
C SER A 3 4.51 2.10 23.70
N ILE A 4 5.51 1.29 23.38
CA ILE A 4 6.22 1.40 22.11
C ILE A 4 5.33 0.80 21.02
N LEU A 5 4.44 1.64 20.49
CA LEU A 5 3.79 1.45 19.20
C LEU A 5 3.89 2.79 18.47
N GLU A 6 5.12 3.19 18.17
CA GLU A 6 5.35 4.11 17.07
C GLU A 6 5.53 3.19 15.85
N ASP A 7 4.41 2.83 15.20
CA ASP A 7 4.44 2.31 13.83
C ASP A 7 5.31 3.29 13.05
N GLU A 8 6.49 2.86 12.58
CA GLU A 8 7.31 3.69 11.70
C GLU A 8 6.46 4.03 10.46
N GLU A 9 5.90 5.24 10.44
CA GLU A 9 5.26 5.82 9.25
C GLU A 9 6.37 6.12 8.24
N GLY A 10 6.85 5.06 7.60
CA GLY A 10 7.62 5.17 6.37
C GLY A 10 6.82 6.04 5.41
N ASP A 11 7.48 7.02 4.82
CA ASP A 11 6.88 8.06 3.98
C ASP A 11 5.81 7.45 3.05
N VAL A 12 4.55 7.83 3.20
CA VAL A 12 3.45 7.22 2.44
C VAL A 12 3.14 8.10 1.24
N PHE A 13 3.21 7.54 0.03
CA PHE A 13 2.81 8.24 -1.19
C PHE A 13 1.52 7.67 -1.77
N THR A 14 0.84 8.48 -2.57
CA THR A 14 -0.40 8.08 -3.22
C THR A 14 -0.14 7.66 -4.67
N TYR A 15 -0.50 6.43 -5.00
CA TYR A 15 -0.47 5.87 -6.34
C TYR A 15 -1.89 5.81 -6.92
N THR A 16 -2.06 6.13 -8.21
CA THR A 16 -3.36 5.96 -8.90
C THR A 16 -3.29 4.72 -9.77
N VAL A 17 -4.17 3.76 -9.50
CA VAL A 17 -4.24 2.48 -10.22
C VAL A 17 -4.54 2.72 -11.70
N LYS A 18 -3.75 2.13 -12.58
CA LYS A 18 -3.90 2.21 -14.03
C LYS A 18 -4.58 0.96 -14.59
N PRO A 19 -5.19 1.04 -15.79
CA PRO A 19 -5.74 -0.14 -16.44
C PRO A 19 -4.66 -1.20 -16.66
N GLY A 20 -4.93 -2.43 -16.23
CA GLY A 20 -3.99 -3.55 -16.28
C GLY A 20 -3.09 -3.69 -15.04
N ASP A 21 -3.24 -2.83 -14.04
CA ASP A 21 -2.57 -3.03 -12.75
C ASP A 21 -3.29 -4.06 -11.88
N SER A 22 -2.51 -4.68 -11.01
CA SER A 22 -2.99 -5.60 -9.99
C SER A 22 -2.26 -5.32 -8.70
N LEU A 23 -2.89 -5.59 -7.56
CA LEU A 23 -2.30 -5.28 -6.25
C LEU A 23 -0.91 -5.90 -6.07
N GLY A 24 -0.72 -7.14 -6.55
CA GLY A 24 0.58 -7.82 -6.53
C GLY A 24 1.63 -7.15 -7.42
N LYS A 25 1.26 -6.70 -8.62
CA LYS A 25 2.17 -6.01 -9.54
C LYS A 25 2.63 -4.69 -8.94
N ILE A 26 1.70 -3.89 -8.43
CA ILE A 26 1.98 -2.63 -7.74
C ILE A 26 2.91 -2.89 -6.53
N ALA A 27 2.66 -3.94 -5.76
CA ALA A 27 3.50 -4.28 -4.62
C ALA A 27 4.95 -4.57 -5.03
N VAL A 28 5.15 -5.40 -6.05
CA VAL A 28 6.48 -5.76 -6.56
C VAL A 28 7.21 -4.55 -7.15
N GLU A 29 6.52 -3.75 -7.97
CA GLU A 29 7.09 -2.54 -8.58
C GLU A 29 7.54 -1.51 -7.53
N ASN A 30 6.80 -1.42 -6.41
CA ASN A 30 7.09 -0.49 -5.32
C ASN A 30 7.87 -1.15 -4.17
N LYS A 31 8.47 -2.32 -4.39
CA LYS A 31 9.27 -3.06 -3.39
C LYS A 31 8.57 -3.15 -2.03
N THR A 32 7.27 -3.44 -2.05
CA THR A 32 6.44 -3.57 -0.87
C THR A 32 5.60 -4.85 -0.95
N ASN A 33 4.79 -5.09 0.08
CA ASN A 33 3.95 -6.27 0.18
C ASN A 33 2.47 -5.89 0.04
N THR A 34 1.70 -6.74 -0.64
CA THR A 34 0.24 -6.56 -0.77
C THR A 34 -0.42 -6.39 0.60
N ARG A 35 0.01 -7.14 1.62
CA ARG A 35 -0.47 -7.00 3.00
C ARG A 35 -0.29 -5.58 3.56
N THR A 36 0.85 -4.95 3.30
CA THR A 36 1.13 -3.58 3.75
C THR A 36 0.24 -2.57 3.03
N ILE A 37 0.11 -2.71 1.71
CA ILE A 37 -0.80 -1.88 0.91
C ILE A 37 -2.24 -2.03 1.42
N LYS A 38 -2.68 -3.26 1.71
CA LYS A 38 -4.01 -3.54 2.26
C LYS A 38 -4.22 -2.88 3.61
N LYS A 39 -3.27 -3.01 4.54
CA LYS A 39 -3.33 -2.35 5.87
C LYS A 39 -3.44 -0.82 5.72
N LEU A 40 -2.64 -0.21 4.85
CA LEU A 40 -2.62 1.24 4.63
C LEU A 40 -3.90 1.79 3.97
N ASN A 41 -4.58 0.97 3.17
CA ASN A 41 -5.78 1.37 2.44
C ASN A 41 -7.08 0.79 3.00
N GLY A 42 -7.01 0.00 4.08
CA GLY A 42 -8.18 -0.69 4.63
C GLY A 42 -8.82 -1.69 3.67
N LEU A 43 -8.03 -2.29 2.77
CA LEU A 43 -8.55 -3.25 1.80
C LEU A 43 -8.69 -4.64 2.44
N GLU A 44 -9.86 -5.23 2.31
CA GLU A 44 -10.13 -6.59 2.81
C GLU A 44 -9.66 -7.69 1.84
N GLY A 45 -9.50 -7.34 0.56
CA GLY A 45 -9.09 -8.27 -0.49
C GLY A 45 -8.09 -7.67 -1.47
N ASP A 46 -7.82 -8.41 -2.54
CA ASP A 46 -6.86 -8.01 -3.57
C ASP A 46 -7.52 -7.26 -4.75
N THR A 47 -8.83 -7.00 -4.65
CA THR A 47 -9.59 -6.24 -5.64
C THR A 47 -9.26 -4.76 -5.55
N ILE A 48 -8.78 -4.21 -6.67
CA ILE A 48 -8.53 -2.78 -6.86
C ILE A 48 -9.17 -2.33 -8.18
N TYR A 49 -9.56 -1.07 -8.24
CA TYR A 49 -10.23 -0.49 -9.40
C TYR A 49 -9.35 0.52 -10.11
N VAL A 50 -9.45 0.60 -11.43
CA VAL A 50 -8.75 1.62 -12.22
C VAL A 50 -9.21 3.01 -11.77
N GLY A 51 -8.26 3.91 -11.57
CA GLY A 51 -8.49 5.25 -11.02
C GLY A 51 -8.56 5.31 -9.49
N GLN A 52 -8.53 4.17 -8.79
CA GLN A 52 -8.45 4.14 -7.34
C GLN A 52 -7.12 4.71 -6.86
N LYS A 53 -7.18 5.54 -5.81
CA LYS A 53 -6.00 6.06 -5.13
C LYS A 53 -5.59 5.09 -4.03
N LEU A 54 -4.38 4.56 -4.10
CA LEU A 54 -3.78 3.67 -3.13
C LEU A 54 -2.62 4.35 -2.41
N LYS A 55 -2.62 4.29 -1.10
CA LYS A 55 -1.51 4.63 -0.22
C LYS A 55 -0.47 3.52 -0.26
N LEU A 56 0.74 3.82 -0.70
CA LEU A 56 1.86 2.88 -0.73
C LEU A 56 2.96 3.38 0.21
N PRO A 57 3.64 2.48 0.93
CA PRO A 57 4.80 2.87 1.72
C PRO A 57 5.97 3.16 0.76
N ALA A 58 6.67 4.27 0.96
CA ALA A 58 7.93 4.54 0.29
C ALA A 58 9.00 3.69 0.95
N SER A 59 9.34 2.57 0.32
CA SER A 59 10.56 1.84 0.62
C SER A 59 11.74 2.69 0.12
N ARG A 60 12.34 3.51 0.99
CA ARG A 60 13.65 4.14 0.75
C ARG A 60 14.76 3.10 0.78
#